data_AF-H6N8K6-F1
#
_entry.id   AF-H6N8K6-F1
#
_cell.length_a   1.000
_cell.length_b   1.000
_cell.length_c   1.000
_cell.angle_alpha   90.00
_cell.angle_beta   90.00
_cell.angle_gamma   90.00
#
_symmetry.space_group_name_H-M   'P 1'
#
loop_
_entity.id
_entity.type
_entity.pdbx_description
1 polymer ?
#
loop_
_entity_poly.entity_id
_entity_poly.type
_entity_poly.pdbx_seq_one_letter_code
_entity_poly.pdbx_strand_id
1 'polypeptide(L)'
;MIWGDIKEEAKRIVDKRNKERDCFFKDFVHLVEKYDNFFVFIHCNPDGDCLGAAFGFKAIIESNFLRKTVHVIGEDGGLFPWLEKKFDNLVNISFDFSQAMALIVDVGNRARIQKFDKYFEQAKTKFGAIVKVDHHGVFSDFSVDLNWDDPTYSSTCEQIVQIVDYYGWIMNKEAATFLYLGICTDGGRFLYESVLPRTLILAAKTWRSGAQKDLIHDNLTYRTWNSIKISNYLLNNCQKTDNVIWFYLTRDIQKELGIPDGRGLVNTFANIEDHWCWILFSDTAEGMVKCDFRSRDVSVRDLAIKYGGGGHINAAGASISDSKLIKNIVEDADVLVKRAKNQKIIAEKQESSSRFNEMRRKQEEDLYLSQYEEILSSAKDFVDKRRLYDFDSIEKRNKRTLALMEKERKQREKEAMKRKKSRIRRDDTPEDIKRMREQQTYNENKVTIEELYFQKSHEKLDFDKYVPFIEEIIVNILTAPPYEVKDSTELKDYLKKNKVGGDLAIGIIDSLIARVKLDES
;
A
#
# COMPACT_ATOMS: atom_id res chain seq x y z
N MET A 1 10.91 4.61 -17.61
CA MET A 1 9.81 3.77 -18.14
C MET A 1 8.99 3.15 -16.99
N ILE A 2 9.62 2.48 -16.02
CA ILE A 2 8.94 1.82 -14.87
C ILE A 2 8.03 2.76 -14.05
N TRP A 3 8.45 4.00 -13.78
CA TRP A 3 7.66 4.96 -13.01
C TRP A 3 6.40 5.47 -13.72
N GLY A 4 6.40 5.52 -15.06
CA GLY A 4 5.22 5.92 -15.85
C GLY A 4 4.14 4.85 -15.77
N ASP A 5 4.55 3.59 -15.95
CA ASP A 5 3.65 2.43 -15.91
C ASP A 5 3.04 2.21 -14.51
N ILE A 6 3.83 2.43 -13.44
CA ILE A 6 3.32 2.36 -12.05
C ILE A 6 2.29 3.46 -11.78
N LYS A 7 2.52 4.69 -12.26
CA LYS A 7 1.56 5.80 -12.07
C LYS A 7 0.26 5.56 -12.84
N GLU A 8 0.35 5.04 -14.07
CA GLU A 8 -0.84 4.70 -14.85
C GLU A 8 -1.65 3.56 -14.22
N GLU A 9 -0.97 2.51 -13.73
CA GLU A 9 -1.65 1.40 -13.06
C GLU A 9 -2.26 1.82 -11.72
N ALA A 10 -1.56 2.62 -10.92
CA ALA A 10 -2.10 3.19 -9.68
C ALA A 10 -3.35 4.05 -9.96
N LYS A 11 -3.28 4.90 -10.99
CA LYS A 11 -4.44 5.70 -11.42
C LYS A 11 -5.60 4.81 -11.85
N ARG A 12 -5.34 3.75 -12.62
CA ARG A 12 -6.37 2.80 -13.06
C ARG A 12 -7.05 2.10 -11.89
N ILE A 13 -6.28 1.67 -10.88
CA ILE A 13 -6.82 1.02 -9.68
C ILE A 13 -7.71 2.01 -8.90
N VAL A 14 -7.24 3.25 -8.72
CA VAL A 14 -8.02 4.32 -8.06
C VAL A 14 -9.31 4.62 -8.82
N ASP A 15 -9.24 4.77 -10.15
CA ASP A 15 -10.41 5.03 -10.98
C ASP A 15 -11.43 3.88 -10.92
N LYS A 16 -10.94 2.63 -10.89
CA LYS A 16 -11.79 1.45 -10.73
C LYS A 16 -12.50 1.45 -9.36
N ARG A 17 -11.77 1.68 -8.26
CA ARG A 17 -12.32 1.73 -6.90
C ARG A 17 -13.34 2.86 -6.74
N ASN A 18 -13.05 4.04 -7.29
CA ASN A 18 -13.98 5.16 -7.31
C ASN A 18 -15.26 4.81 -8.07
N LYS A 19 -15.16 4.12 -9.20
CA LYS A 19 -16.33 3.66 -9.95
C LYS A 19 -17.15 2.63 -9.17
N GLU A 20 -16.50 1.67 -8.52
CA GLU A 20 -17.17 0.68 -7.65
C GLU A 20 -17.91 1.36 -6.50
N ARG A 21 -17.26 2.32 -5.83
CA ARG A 21 -17.87 3.18 -4.81
C ARG A 21 -19.08 3.93 -5.35
N ASP A 22 -18.93 4.63 -6.47
CA ASP A 22 -20.00 5.47 -7.03
C ASP A 22 -21.21 4.63 -7.51
N CYS A 23 -20.96 3.41 -7.99
CA CYS A 23 -22.00 2.43 -8.26
C CYS A 23 -22.71 1.99 -6.97
N PHE A 24 -21.94 1.60 -5.96
CA PHE A 24 -22.48 1.20 -4.66
C PHE A 24 -23.34 2.32 -4.05
N PHE A 25 -22.87 3.58 -4.07
CA PHE A 25 -23.63 4.72 -3.55
C PHE A 25 -25.01 4.83 -4.20
N LYS A 26 -25.05 4.82 -5.54
CA LYS A 26 -26.31 4.92 -6.30
C LYS A 26 -27.30 3.82 -5.94
N ASP A 27 -26.83 2.59 -5.84
CA ASP A 27 -27.70 1.46 -5.50
C ASP A 27 -28.10 1.48 -4.03
N PHE A 28 -27.17 1.86 -3.14
CA PHE A 28 -27.40 1.94 -1.70
C PHE A 28 -28.48 2.97 -1.35
N VAL A 29 -28.42 4.19 -1.89
CA VAL A 29 -29.43 5.21 -1.62
C VAL A 29 -30.81 4.78 -2.13
N HIS A 30 -30.88 4.08 -3.27
CA HIS A 30 -32.14 3.55 -3.79
C HIS A 30 -32.76 2.52 -2.83
N LEU A 31 -31.94 1.64 -2.23
CA LEU A 31 -32.41 0.69 -1.21
C LEU A 31 -32.85 1.42 0.07
N VAL A 32 -32.10 2.42 0.54
CA VAL A 32 -32.46 3.24 1.71
C VAL A 32 -33.79 3.96 1.49
N GLU A 33 -34.03 4.50 0.30
CA GLU A 33 -35.30 5.14 -0.05
C GLU A 33 -36.46 4.12 -0.08
N LYS A 34 -36.23 2.94 -0.66
CA LYS A 34 -37.22 1.88 -0.86
C LYS A 34 -37.75 1.25 0.43
N TYR A 35 -36.88 1.01 1.42
CA TYR A 35 -37.25 0.30 2.65
C TYR A 35 -37.44 1.25 3.84
N ASP A 36 -38.45 1.01 4.66
CA ASP A 36 -38.71 1.80 5.87
C ASP A 36 -38.17 1.17 7.15
N ASN A 37 -37.84 -0.12 7.12
CA ASN A 37 -37.30 -0.85 8.26
C ASN A 37 -35.92 -1.41 7.93
N PHE A 38 -34.97 -1.19 8.83
CA PHE A 38 -33.59 -1.61 8.70
C PHE A 38 -33.22 -2.53 9.87
N PHE A 39 -32.55 -3.64 9.57
CA PHE A 39 -32.01 -4.56 10.57
C PHE A 39 -30.50 -4.60 10.42
N VAL A 40 -29.80 -4.00 11.37
CA VAL A 40 -28.34 -3.89 11.34
C VAL A 40 -27.74 -5.02 12.17
N PHE A 41 -26.86 -5.81 11.57
CA PHE A 41 -26.22 -6.97 12.17
C PHE A 41 -24.74 -6.71 12.43
N ILE A 42 -24.29 -7.07 13.64
CA ILE A 42 -22.91 -6.93 14.13
C ILE A 42 -22.17 -8.27 14.18
N HIS A 43 -20.85 -8.26 14.39
CA HIS A 43 -20.09 -9.50 14.60
C HIS A 43 -20.02 -9.99 16.06
N CYS A 44 -19.66 -11.27 16.26
CA CYS A 44 -19.69 -12.00 17.53
C CYS A 44 -18.78 -11.47 18.65
N ASN A 45 -17.70 -10.79 18.29
CA ASN A 45 -16.79 -10.13 19.23
C ASN A 45 -16.73 -8.63 18.93
N PRO A 46 -17.83 -7.88 19.08
CA PRO A 46 -17.93 -6.51 18.55
C PRO A 46 -16.87 -5.60 19.16
N ASP A 47 -16.39 -4.65 18.37
CA ASP A 47 -15.42 -3.64 18.75
C ASP A 47 -15.95 -2.22 18.46
N GLY A 48 -15.06 -1.23 18.46
CA GLY A 48 -15.44 0.16 18.24
C GLY A 48 -15.94 0.43 16.82
N ASP A 49 -15.40 -0.24 15.81
CA ASP A 49 -15.82 -0.05 14.42
C ASP A 49 -17.18 -0.70 14.17
N CYS A 50 -17.37 -1.94 14.62
CA CYS A 50 -18.64 -2.62 14.47
C CYS A 50 -19.80 -1.88 15.16
N LEU A 51 -19.61 -1.50 16.43
CA LEU A 51 -20.64 -0.77 17.19
C LEU A 51 -20.81 0.66 16.68
N GLY A 52 -19.72 1.31 16.30
CA GLY A 52 -19.74 2.63 15.69
C GLY A 52 -20.52 2.65 14.37
N ALA A 53 -20.32 1.64 13.53
CA ALA A 53 -20.99 1.52 12.25
C ALA A 53 -22.48 1.25 12.44
N ALA A 54 -22.83 0.34 13.36
CA ALA A 54 -24.22 -0.02 13.60
C ALA A 54 -25.05 1.12 14.20
N PHE A 55 -24.61 1.69 15.31
CA PHE A 55 -25.32 2.78 15.99
C PHE A 55 -25.15 4.12 15.27
N GLY A 56 -24.00 4.34 14.61
CA GLY A 56 -23.79 5.50 13.75
C GLY A 56 -24.76 5.50 12.57
N PHE A 57 -24.92 4.37 11.86
CA PHE A 57 -25.90 4.24 10.79
C PHE A 57 -27.33 4.47 11.28
N LYS A 58 -27.71 3.88 12.43
CA LYS A 58 -29.01 4.11 13.06
C LYS A 58 -29.30 5.61 13.26
N ALA A 59 -28.39 6.32 13.93
CA ALA A 59 -28.56 7.75 14.19
C ALA A 59 -28.58 8.60 12.90
N ILE A 60 -27.83 8.19 11.86
CA ILE A 60 -27.89 8.82 10.53
C ILE A 60 -29.28 8.66 9.91
N ILE A 61 -29.82 7.44 9.86
CA ILE A 61 -31.13 7.19 9.23
C ILE A 61 -32.23 7.94 9.98
N GLU A 62 -32.24 7.88 11.31
CA GLU A 62 -33.25 8.56 12.13
C GLU A 62 -33.17 10.10 12.01
N SER A 63 -31.98 10.65 11.78
CA SER A 63 -31.78 12.10 11.59
C SER A 63 -32.22 12.60 10.20
N ASN A 64 -32.21 11.74 9.19
CA ASN A 64 -32.46 12.14 7.79
C ASN A 64 -33.82 11.65 7.27
N PHE A 65 -34.40 10.62 7.88
CA PHE A 65 -35.61 9.97 7.39
C PHE A 65 -36.59 9.67 8.52
N LEU A 66 -37.42 10.67 8.87
CA LEU A 66 -38.33 10.66 10.04
C LEU A 66 -39.31 9.47 10.13
N ARG A 67 -39.58 8.76 9.03
CA ARG A 67 -40.51 7.61 8.99
C ARG A 67 -39.81 6.26 9.04
N LYS A 68 -38.47 6.25 8.97
CA LYS A 68 -37.67 5.02 8.89
C LYS A 68 -37.23 4.58 10.27
N THR A 69 -37.22 3.26 10.50
CA THR A 69 -36.87 2.65 11.78
C THR A 69 -35.66 1.74 11.63
N VAL A 70 -34.69 1.86 12.54
CA VAL A 70 -33.49 1.03 12.53
C VAL A 70 -33.40 0.19 13.81
N HIS A 71 -33.35 -1.13 13.61
CA HIS A 71 -33.16 -2.13 14.66
C HIS A 71 -31.72 -2.62 14.65
N VAL A 72 -31.02 -2.52 15.78
CA VAL A 72 -29.64 -3.03 15.91
C VAL A 72 -29.67 -4.39 16.59
N ILE A 73 -29.24 -5.43 15.89
CA ILE A 73 -29.37 -6.82 16.31
C ILE A 73 -28.03 -7.36 16.79
N GLY A 74 -27.98 -7.73 18.06
CA GLY A 74 -26.78 -8.29 18.68
C GLY A 74 -26.74 -7.99 20.17
N GLU A 75 -25.53 -8.05 20.72
CA GLU A 75 -25.17 -7.70 22.08
C GLU A 75 -23.64 -7.53 22.15
N ASP A 76 -23.17 -6.69 23.09
CA ASP A 76 -21.78 -6.21 23.14
C ASP A 76 -21.01 -6.65 24.39
N GLY A 77 -21.66 -7.40 25.29
CA GLY A 77 -21.07 -7.79 26.57
C GLY A 77 -20.72 -6.60 27.48
N GLY A 78 -21.37 -5.44 27.30
CA GLY A 78 -21.13 -4.24 28.09
C GLY A 78 -19.93 -3.41 27.61
N LEU A 79 -19.49 -3.58 26.37
CA LEU A 79 -18.41 -2.78 25.78
C LEU A 79 -18.79 -1.29 25.68
N PHE A 80 -17.83 -0.39 25.93
CA PHE A 80 -18.03 1.06 25.93
C PHE A 80 -19.27 1.51 26.73
N PRO A 81 -19.37 1.19 28.04
CA PRO A 81 -20.57 1.43 28.85
C PRO A 81 -20.93 2.91 29.00
N TRP A 82 -20.02 3.83 28.68
CA TRP A 82 -20.23 5.28 28.64
C TRP A 82 -20.96 5.78 27.38
N LEU A 83 -21.26 4.90 26.43
CA LEU A 83 -22.12 5.19 25.28
C LEU A 83 -23.44 4.45 25.43
N GLU A 84 -24.54 5.20 25.31
CA GLU A 84 -25.89 4.64 25.31
C GLU A 84 -26.10 3.81 24.06
N LYS A 85 -26.32 2.51 24.23
CA LYS A 85 -26.51 1.56 23.14
C LYS A 85 -27.74 0.73 23.45
N LYS A 86 -28.73 0.80 22.56
CA LYS A 86 -29.97 0.03 22.69
C LYS A 86 -30.06 -1.01 21.58
N PHE A 87 -29.75 -2.26 21.94
CA PHE A 87 -29.96 -3.41 21.07
C PHE A 87 -31.43 -3.82 21.06
N ASP A 88 -31.91 -4.21 19.89
CA ASP A 88 -33.27 -4.65 19.65
C ASP A 88 -33.36 -6.17 19.80
N ASN A 89 -34.23 -6.63 20.68
CA ASN A 89 -34.56 -8.04 20.81
C ASN A 89 -35.90 -8.32 20.14
N LEU A 90 -35.87 -8.89 18.96
CA LEU A 90 -37.09 -9.18 18.17
C LEU A 90 -37.73 -10.53 18.53
N VAL A 91 -37.45 -11.06 19.72
CA VAL A 91 -38.10 -12.30 20.18
C VAL A 91 -39.61 -12.06 20.22
N ASN A 92 -40.35 -12.87 19.46
CA ASN A 92 -41.82 -12.87 19.34
C ASN A 92 -42.47 -11.75 18.51
N ILE A 93 -41.72 -11.03 17.66
CA ILE A 93 -42.34 -10.09 16.72
C ILE A 93 -42.68 -10.83 15.42
N SER A 94 -43.98 -10.89 15.09
CA SER A 94 -44.45 -11.30 13.76
C SER A 94 -44.24 -10.15 12.78
N PHE A 95 -43.03 -10.05 12.21
CA PHE A 95 -42.68 -9.04 11.21
C PHE A 95 -42.40 -9.69 9.85
N ASP A 96 -42.94 -9.12 8.77
CA ASP A 96 -42.61 -9.52 7.40
C ASP A 96 -41.29 -8.86 6.96
N PHE A 97 -40.19 -9.59 7.14
CA PHE A 97 -38.85 -9.14 6.79
C PHE A 97 -38.66 -8.88 5.28
N SER A 98 -39.55 -9.33 4.40
CA SER A 98 -39.47 -9.04 2.96
C SER A 98 -39.65 -7.56 2.64
N GLN A 99 -40.21 -6.80 3.59
CA GLN A 99 -40.39 -5.35 3.53
C GLN A 99 -39.27 -4.58 4.25
N ALA A 100 -38.14 -5.23 4.53
CA ALA A 100 -37.01 -4.62 5.23
C ALA A 100 -35.67 -4.89 4.57
N MET A 101 -34.71 -4.01 4.86
CA MET A 101 -33.31 -4.15 4.47
C MET A 101 -32.50 -4.69 5.64
N ALA A 102 -31.75 -5.77 5.42
CA ALA A 102 -30.67 -6.17 6.32
C ALA A 102 -29.38 -5.43 5.95
N LEU A 103 -28.73 -4.82 6.93
CA LEU A 103 -27.41 -4.21 6.78
C LEU A 103 -26.41 -4.96 7.66
N ILE A 104 -25.38 -5.52 7.06
CA ILE A 104 -24.31 -6.24 7.75
C ILE A 104 -23.08 -5.34 7.71
N VAL A 105 -22.62 -4.93 8.89
CA VAL A 105 -21.50 -3.99 9.05
C VAL A 105 -20.31 -4.68 9.70
N ASP A 106 -19.13 -4.45 9.14
CA ASP A 106 -17.87 -4.87 9.74
C ASP A 106 -17.74 -6.40 9.93
N VAL A 107 -18.25 -7.18 8.97
CA VAL A 107 -18.22 -8.65 9.06
C VAL A 107 -17.72 -9.31 7.78
N GLY A 108 -16.53 -9.89 7.83
CA GLY A 108 -15.94 -10.56 6.67
C GLY A 108 -16.58 -11.90 6.25
N ASN A 109 -17.20 -12.65 7.16
CA ASN A 109 -17.85 -13.95 6.85
C ASN A 109 -19.06 -14.24 7.74
N ARG A 110 -19.93 -15.15 7.30
CA ARG A 110 -21.21 -15.47 7.95
C ARG A 110 -21.05 -15.99 9.38
N ALA A 111 -20.00 -16.77 9.64
CA ALA A 111 -19.74 -17.35 10.96
C ALA A 111 -19.45 -16.29 12.03
N ARG A 112 -19.05 -15.08 11.62
CA ARG A 112 -18.86 -13.95 12.53
C ARG A 112 -20.14 -13.16 12.79
N ILE A 113 -21.18 -13.27 11.97
CA ILE A 113 -22.42 -12.49 12.16
C ILE A 113 -23.16 -12.99 13.41
N GLN A 114 -23.44 -12.10 14.37
CA GLN A 114 -24.24 -12.48 15.53
C GLN A 114 -25.65 -12.88 15.13
N LYS A 115 -26.14 -13.95 15.76
CA LYS A 115 -27.51 -14.44 15.57
C LYS A 115 -27.80 -14.81 14.10
N PHE A 116 -26.77 -15.13 13.30
CA PHE A 116 -26.92 -15.51 11.89
C PHE A 116 -27.91 -16.65 11.71
N ASP A 117 -27.73 -17.75 12.44
CA ASP A 117 -28.61 -18.92 12.35
C ASP A 117 -30.07 -18.54 12.62
N LYS A 118 -30.32 -17.66 13.58
CA LYS A 118 -31.66 -17.20 13.93
C LYS A 118 -32.32 -16.41 12.80
N TYR A 119 -31.59 -15.52 12.12
CA TYR A 119 -32.17 -14.57 11.15
C TYR A 119 -31.94 -14.93 9.68
N PHE A 120 -31.10 -15.89 9.36
CA PHE A 120 -30.79 -16.27 7.99
C PHE A 120 -31.02 -17.76 7.72
N GLU A 121 -30.58 -18.67 8.61
CA GLU A 121 -30.72 -20.12 8.36
C GLU A 121 -32.05 -20.72 8.87
N GLN A 122 -32.36 -20.55 10.15
CA GLN A 122 -33.46 -21.24 10.84
C GLN A 122 -34.82 -20.58 10.57
N ALA A 123 -34.89 -19.25 10.57
CA ALA A 123 -36.17 -18.55 10.43
C ALA A 123 -36.71 -18.53 8.99
N LYS A 124 -35.95 -18.99 7.98
CA LYS A 124 -36.24 -18.75 6.55
C LYS A 124 -36.62 -17.29 6.27
N THR A 125 -36.09 -16.38 7.09
CA THR A 125 -36.37 -14.96 6.99
C THR A 125 -35.83 -14.47 5.66
N LYS A 126 -36.73 -13.96 4.82
CA LYS A 126 -36.36 -13.40 3.53
C LYS A 126 -36.38 -11.90 3.66
N PHE A 127 -35.21 -11.29 3.83
CA PHE A 127 -35.09 -9.85 3.73
C PHE A 127 -35.42 -9.38 2.31
N GLY A 128 -35.97 -8.18 2.20
CA GLY A 128 -36.23 -7.55 0.90
C GLY A 128 -34.94 -7.22 0.16
N ALA A 129 -33.89 -6.85 0.90
CA ALA A 129 -32.53 -6.69 0.42
C ALA A 129 -31.52 -6.97 1.56
N ILE A 130 -30.37 -7.54 1.22
CA ILE A 130 -29.24 -7.76 2.13
C ILE A 130 -28.05 -6.94 1.61
N VAL A 131 -27.61 -5.98 2.40
CA VAL A 131 -26.47 -5.10 2.10
C VAL A 131 -25.32 -5.40 3.05
N LYS A 132 -24.09 -5.50 2.52
CA LYS A 132 -22.87 -5.62 3.31
C LYS A 132 -21.96 -4.40 3.08
N VAL A 133 -21.45 -3.83 4.17
CA VAL A 133 -20.39 -2.80 4.15
C VAL A 133 -19.27 -3.25 5.09
N ASP A 134 -18.07 -3.35 4.56
CA ASP A 134 -16.93 -3.95 5.24
C ASP A 134 -15.59 -3.44 4.64
N HIS A 135 -14.51 -3.62 5.38
CA HIS A 135 -13.16 -3.21 4.98
C HIS A 135 -12.11 -4.32 5.14
N HIS A 136 -12.50 -5.53 5.52
CA HIS A 136 -11.55 -6.63 5.74
C HIS A 136 -10.93 -7.21 4.45
N GLY A 137 -11.53 -6.96 3.26
CA GLY A 137 -11.04 -7.50 1.99
C GLY A 137 -11.25 -9.01 1.85
N VAL A 138 -12.26 -9.57 2.52
CA VAL A 138 -12.55 -11.01 2.56
C VAL A 138 -13.75 -11.32 1.69
N PHE A 139 -13.65 -12.36 0.86
CA PHE A 139 -14.80 -12.80 0.06
C PHE A 139 -15.95 -13.25 0.96
N SER A 140 -17.13 -12.67 0.75
CA SER A 140 -18.35 -13.05 1.47
C SER A 140 -18.73 -14.49 1.15
N ASP A 141 -18.83 -15.34 2.16
CA ASP A 141 -19.26 -16.74 2.04
C ASP A 141 -20.79 -16.92 2.10
N PHE A 142 -21.54 -15.82 2.01
CA PHE A 142 -23.00 -15.80 1.95
C PHE A 142 -23.50 -14.76 0.93
N SER A 143 -24.72 -14.97 0.44
CA SER A 143 -25.33 -14.14 -0.60
C SER A 143 -25.78 -12.79 -0.06
N VAL A 144 -25.42 -11.73 -0.77
CA VAL A 144 -25.84 -10.33 -0.52
C VAL A 144 -26.28 -9.69 -1.83
N ASP A 145 -27.25 -8.79 -1.78
CA ASP A 145 -27.77 -8.08 -2.95
C ASP A 145 -26.89 -6.88 -3.33
N LEU A 146 -26.22 -6.27 -2.34
CA LEU A 146 -25.30 -5.16 -2.54
C LEU A 146 -24.13 -5.28 -1.55
N ASN A 147 -22.90 -5.14 -2.05
CA ASN A 147 -21.69 -5.29 -1.25
C ASN A 147 -20.70 -4.15 -1.52
N TRP A 148 -20.20 -3.54 -0.45
CA TRP A 148 -19.04 -2.67 -0.51
C TRP A 148 -17.97 -3.16 0.45
N ASP A 149 -17.01 -3.91 -0.09
CA ASP A 149 -15.85 -4.41 0.63
C ASP A 149 -14.59 -3.68 0.13
N ASP A 150 -14.08 -2.73 0.93
CA ASP A 150 -12.96 -1.88 0.52
C ASP A 150 -11.85 -1.80 1.58
N PRO A 151 -10.81 -2.65 1.49
CA PRO A 151 -9.68 -2.64 2.42
C PRO A 151 -8.77 -1.42 2.31
N THR A 152 -9.08 -0.46 1.45
CA THR A 152 -8.39 0.85 1.46
C THR A 152 -8.97 1.81 2.49
N TYR A 153 -10.08 1.48 3.15
CA TYR A 153 -10.64 2.24 4.27
C TYR A 153 -10.11 1.69 5.59
N SER A 154 -9.83 2.59 6.53
CA SER A 154 -9.31 2.18 7.83
C SER A 154 -10.36 1.43 8.65
N SER A 155 -11.64 1.67 8.39
CA SER A 155 -12.76 1.12 9.13
C SER A 155 -14.08 1.24 8.36
N THR A 156 -15.08 0.43 8.72
CA THR A 156 -16.46 0.49 8.22
C THR A 156 -17.13 1.83 8.58
N CYS A 157 -16.83 2.40 9.74
CA CYS A 157 -17.25 3.76 10.09
C CYS A 157 -16.72 4.80 9.11
N GLU A 158 -15.47 4.70 8.65
CA GLU A 158 -14.92 5.60 7.61
C GLU A 158 -15.77 5.53 6.33
N GLN A 159 -16.18 4.32 5.91
CA GLN A 159 -17.06 4.11 4.76
C GLN A 159 -18.44 4.77 4.96
N ILE A 160 -19.04 4.62 6.14
CA ILE A 160 -20.33 5.25 6.43
C ILE A 160 -20.23 6.79 6.45
N VAL A 161 -19.18 7.35 7.06
CA VAL A 161 -18.93 8.81 7.01
C VAL A 161 -18.77 9.29 5.56
N GLN A 162 -18.12 8.49 4.71
CA GLN A 162 -17.96 8.82 3.29
C GLN A 162 -19.29 8.81 2.53
N ILE A 163 -20.23 7.90 2.85
CA ILE A 163 -21.60 7.89 2.28
C ILE A 163 -22.36 9.15 2.72
N VAL A 164 -22.35 9.43 4.02
CA VAL A 164 -23.04 10.58 4.63
C VAL A 164 -22.57 11.88 3.99
N ASP A 165 -21.25 12.02 3.85
CA ASP A 165 -20.63 13.19 3.22
C ASP A 165 -20.99 13.34 1.74
N TYR A 166 -21.00 12.24 0.99
CA TYR A 166 -21.34 12.25 -0.43
C TYR A 166 -22.77 12.73 -0.68
N TYR A 167 -23.72 12.28 0.14
CA TYR A 167 -25.13 12.66 0.01
C TYR A 167 -25.51 13.96 0.74
N GLY A 168 -24.58 14.54 1.50
CA GLY A 168 -24.87 15.70 2.34
C GLY A 168 -25.90 15.41 3.43
N TRP A 169 -25.97 14.16 3.90
CA TRP A 169 -26.87 13.76 4.98
C TRP A 169 -26.46 14.43 6.30
N ILE A 170 -27.45 14.74 7.13
CA ILE A 170 -27.26 15.30 8.47
C ILE A 170 -26.57 14.24 9.34
N MET A 171 -25.38 14.57 9.82
CA MET A 171 -24.69 13.83 10.86
C MET A 171 -24.94 14.55 12.19
N ASN A 172 -25.86 14.03 12.99
CA ASN A 172 -26.09 14.58 14.33
C ASN A 172 -24.93 14.20 15.27
N LYS A 173 -24.92 14.78 16.47
CA LYS A 173 -23.89 14.55 17.48
C LYS A 173 -23.72 13.06 17.86
N GLU A 174 -24.81 12.32 17.93
CA GLU A 174 -24.81 10.90 18.29
C GLU A 174 -24.14 10.07 17.19
N ALA A 175 -24.59 10.22 15.93
CA ALA A 175 -23.98 9.60 14.76
C ALA A 175 -22.49 9.94 14.66
N ALA A 176 -22.15 11.22 14.82
CA ALA A 176 -20.77 11.69 14.78
C ALA A 176 -19.90 11.01 15.85
N THR A 177 -20.44 10.83 17.06
CA THR A 177 -19.72 10.21 18.18
C THR A 177 -19.48 8.71 17.91
N PHE A 178 -20.49 7.97 17.48
CA PHE A 178 -20.35 6.54 17.14
C PHE A 178 -19.42 6.32 15.96
N LEU A 179 -19.57 7.09 14.88
CA LEU A 179 -18.73 6.95 13.70
C LEU A 179 -17.27 7.34 14.00
N TYR A 180 -17.05 8.35 14.86
CA TYR A 180 -15.71 8.69 15.30
C TYR A 180 -15.07 7.59 16.15
N LEU A 181 -15.85 6.93 17.02
CA LEU A 181 -15.36 5.81 17.84
C LEU A 181 -14.70 4.75 16.94
N GLY A 182 -15.40 4.29 15.91
CA GLY A 182 -14.88 3.24 15.02
C GLY A 182 -13.64 3.66 14.24
N ILE A 183 -13.66 4.86 13.63
CA ILE A 183 -12.48 5.40 12.94
C ILE A 183 -11.29 5.50 13.91
N CYS A 184 -11.54 5.90 15.15
CA CYS A 184 -10.52 6.05 16.18
C CYS A 184 -9.95 4.70 16.64
N THR A 185 -10.79 3.68 16.91
CA THR A 185 -10.33 2.38 17.41
C THR A 185 -9.60 1.59 16.33
N ASP A 186 -10.14 1.53 15.12
CA ASP A 186 -9.59 0.73 14.02
C ASP A 186 -8.45 1.42 13.28
N GLY A 187 -8.39 2.75 13.33
CA GLY A 187 -7.20 3.50 12.96
C GLY A 187 -6.10 3.45 14.02
N GLY A 188 -6.32 2.79 15.18
CA GLY A 188 -5.35 2.74 16.27
C GLY A 188 -5.02 4.11 16.85
N ARG A 189 -6.00 5.02 16.93
CA ARG A 189 -5.83 6.46 17.19
C ARG A 189 -4.90 7.11 16.16
N PHE A 190 -5.14 6.78 14.89
CA PHE A 190 -4.40 7.28 13.72
C PHE A 190 -2.94 6.82 13.63
N LEU A 191 -2.60 5.73 14.32
CA LEU A 191 -1.23 5.17 14.33
C LEU A 191 -1.02 4.07 13.29
N TYR A 192 -2.09 3.44 12.80
CA TYR A 192 -1.97 2.29 11.91
C TYR A 192 -1.81 2.73 10.44
N GLU A 193 -1.13 1.91 9.64
CA GLU A 193 -0.85 2.17 8.21
C GLU A 193 -2.12 2.25 7.35
N SER A 194 -3.24 1.69 7.82
CA SER A 194 -4.55 1.78 7.17
C SER A 194 -5.11 3.21 7.17
N VAL A 195 -4.56 4.10 7.99
CA VAL A 195 -4.99 5.50 8.11
C VAL A 195 -4.42 6.31 6.95
N LEU A 196 -5.30 6.81 6.10
CA LEU A 196 -4.94 7.63 4.94
C LEU A 196 -5.32 9.10 5.17
N PRO A 197 -4.83 10.06 4.35
CA PRO A 197 -5.27 11.46 4.43
C PRO A 197 -6.79 11.61 4.37
N ARG A 198 -7.47 10.75 3.61
CA ARG A 198 -8.94 10.67 3.56
C ARG A 198 -9.54 10.35 4.94
N THR A 199 -9.00 9.36 5.66
CA THR A 199 -9.43 8.98 7.00
C THR A 199 -9.40 10.18 7.95
N LEU A 200 -8.32 10.96 7.93
CA LEU A 200 -8.18 12.17 8.76
C LEU A 200 -9.20 13.26 8.38
N ILE A 201 -9.44 13.46 7.09
CA ILE A 201 -10.45 14.41 6.61
C ILE A 201 -11.85 14.00 7.06
N LEU A 202 -12.21 12.72 6.94
CA LEU A 202 -13.52 12.20 7.35
C LEU A 202 -13.68 12.22 8.88
N ALA A 203 -12.63 11.90 9.64
CA ALA A 203 -12.61 12.07 11.10
C ALA A 203 -12.82 13.54 11.50
N ALA A 204 -12.21 14.50 10.80
CA ALA A 204 -12.43 15.91 11.06
C ALA A 204 -13.89 16.34 10.79
N LYS A 205 -14.58 15.70 9.84
CA LYS A 205 -16.00 15.94 9.59
C LYS A 205 -16.89 15.44 10.72
N THR A 206 -16.58 14.30 11.34
CA THR A 206 -17.32 13.86 12.54
C THR A 206 -17.12 14.83 13.69
N TRP A 207 -15.90 15.36 13.88
CA TRP A 207 -15.64 16.40 14.89
C TRP A 207 -16.43 17.68 14.63
N ARG A 208 -16.45 18.14 13.38
CA ARG A 208 -17.26 19.31 12.97
C ARG A 208 -18.76 19.09 13.24
N SER A 209 -19.21 17.85 13.16
CA SER A 209 -20.59 17.41 13.43
C SER A 209 -20.87 17.19 14.92
N GLY A 210 -19.92 17.50 15.80
CA GLY A 210 -20.10 17.48 17.25
C GLY A 210 -19.72 16.18 17.95
N ALA A 211 -18.96 15.29 17.29
CA ALA A 211 -18.46 14.06 17.91
C ALA A 211 -17.82 14.35 19.28
N GLN A 212 -18.17 13.55 20.30
CA GLN A 212 -17.61 13.68 21.64
C GLN A 212 -16.20 13.05 21.71
N LYS A 213 -15.24 13.63 20.97
CA LYS A 213 -13.87 13.10 20.86
C LYS A 213 -13.19 12.94 22.22
N ASP A 214 -13.40 13.89 23.14
CA ASP A 214 -12.74 13.87 24.45
C ASP A 214 -13.30 12.75 25.32
N LEU A 215 -14.63 12.56 25.33
CA LEU A 215 -15.26 11.39 25.95
C LEU A 215 -14.67 10.08 25.42
N ILE A 216 -14.47 9.97 24.11
CA ILE A 216 -13.92 8.77 23.49
C ILE A 216 -12.46 8.56 23.90
N HIS A 217 -11.59 9.56 23.75
CA HIS A 217 -10.17 9.43 24.08
C HIS A 217 -9.94 9.19 25.57
N ASP A 218 -10.66 9.89 26.43
CA ASP A 218 -10.56 9.73 27.88
C ASP A 218 -10.94 8.29 28.28
N ASN A 219 -12.09 7.80 27.82
CA ASN A 219 -12.52 6.45 28.20
C ASN A 219 -11.70 5.32 27.54
N LEU A 220 -11.14 5.54 26.35
CA LEU A 220 -10.20 4.58 25.74
C LEU A 220 -8.82 4.57 26.44
N THR A 221 -8.49 5.60 27.22
CA THR A 221 -7.20 5.71 27.93
C THR A 221 -7.31 5.41 29.41
N TYR A 222 -8.51 5.49 30.00
CA TYR A 222 -8.71 5.19 31.41
C TYR A 222 -8.24 3.79 31.78
N ARG A 223 -7.54 3.74 32.91
CA ARG A 223 -7.03 2.52 33.53
C ARG A 223 -7.44 2.50 34.98
N THR A 224 -7.92 1.36 35.45
CA THR A 224 -8.16 1.19 36.88
C THR A 224 -6.83 1.08 37.61
N TRP A 225 -6.78 1.54 38.87
CA TRP A 225 -5.59 1.37 39.70
C TRP A 225 -5.16 -0.09 39.83
N ASN A 226 -6.14 -1.01 39.86
CA ASN A 226 -5.85 -2.45 39.85
C ASN A 226 -5.16 -2.90 38.55
N SER A 227 -5.60 -2.42 37.39
CA SER A 227 -4.94 -2.73 36.11
C SER A 227 -3.50 -2.22 36.06
N ILE A 228 -3.20 -1.09 36.73
CA ILE A 228 -1.85 -0.54 36.84
C ILE A 228 -0.99 -1.42 37.75
N LYS A 229 -1.53 -1.86 38.91
CA LYS A 229 -0.85 -2.80 39.80
C LYS A 229 -0.51 -4.12 39.11
N ILE A 230 -1.44 -4.67 38.33
CA ILE A 230 -1.21 -5.88 37.53
C ILE A 230 -0.09 -5.64 36.52
N SER A 231 -0.12 -4.53 35.76
CA SER A 231 0.97 -4.22 34.84
C SER A 231 2.32 -4.09 35.56
N ASN A 232 2.36 -3.45 36.73
CA ASN A 232 3.58 -3.34 37.53
C ASN A 232 4.09 -4.73 37.96
N TYR A 233 3.20 -5.62 38.39
CA TYR A 233 3.55 -6.99 38.73
C TYR A 233 4.14 -7.73 37.52
N LEU A 234 3.49 -7.64 36.36
CA LEU A 234 3.96 -8.28 35.13
C LEU A 234 5.33 -7.74 34.69
N LEU A 235 5.54 -6.42 34.73
CA LEU A 235 6.80 -5.79 34.34
C LEU A 235 7.95 -6.15 35.29
N ASN A 236 7.71 -6.23 36.60
CA ASN A 236 8.75 -6.59 37.57
C ASN A 236 9.12 -8.07 37.55
N ASN A 237 8.22 -8.95 37.08
CA ASN A 237 8.43 -10.40 37.09
C ASN A 237 8.63 -10.99 35.67
N CYS A 238 8.64 -10.16 34.62
CA CYS A 238 8.92 -10.61 33.27
C CYS A 238 10.36 -11.12 33.11
N GLN A 239 10.55 -12.01 32.14
CA GLN A 239 11.83 -12.50 31.70
C GLN A 239 12.19 -11.89 30.35
N LYS A 240 13.48 -11.81 30.05
CA LYS A 240 14.00 -11.13 28.87
C LYS A 240 15.12 -11.93 28.21
N THR A 241 15.15 -11.93 26.88
CA THR A 241 16.33 -12.20 26.05
C THR A 241 16.81 -10.89 25.43
N ASP A 242 17.79 -10.92 24.53
CA ASP A 242 18.21 -9.74 23.78
C ASP A 242 17.11 -9.13 22.89
N ASN A 243 16.03 -9.88 22.59
CA ASN A 243 15.01 -9.47 21.63
C ASN A 243 13.57 -9.72 22.07
N VAL A 244 13.38 -10.57 23.07
CA VAL A 244 12.06 -11.09 23.47
C VAL A 244 11.83 -10.80 24.95
N ILE A 245 10.71 -10.17 25.27
CA ILE A 245 10.21 -10.04 26.64
C ILE A 245 9.03 -10.98 26.82
N TRP A 246 8.97 -11.70 27.93
CA TRP A 246 7.90 -12.66 28.14
C TRP A 246 7.56 -12.86 29.61
N PHE A 247 6.36 -13.38 29.85
CA PHE A 247 5.92 -13.75 31.19
C PHE A 247 5.02 -14.97 31.15
N TYR A 248 5.11 -15.82 32.17
CA TYR A 248 4.23 -16.97 32.36
C TYR A 248 3.25 -16.73 33.51
N LEU A 249 2.02 -16.44 33.15
CA LEU A 249 0.88 -16.19 34.01
C LEU A 249 0.20 -17.51 34.39
N THR A 250 0.71 -18.15 35.44
CA THR A 250 0.16 -19.41 35.98
C THR A 250 -1.19 -19.21 36.66
N ARG A 251 -1.96 -20.29 36.88
CA ARG A 251 -3.24 -20.25 37.63
C ARG A 251 -3.09 -19.65 39.03
N ASP A 252 -1.98 -19.89 39.71
CA ASP A 252 -1.75 -19.36 41.06
C ASP A 252 -1.54 -17.85 41.04
N ILE A 253 -0.79 -17.34 40.06
CA ILE A 253 -0.61 -15.90 39.85
C ILE A 253 -1.93 -15.24 39.42
N GLN A 254 -2.72 -15.89 38.56
CA GLN A 254 -4.05 -15.39 38.19
C GLN A 254 -4.96 -15.22 39.41
N LYS A 255 -4.97 -16.18 40.33
CA LYS A 255 -5.72 -16.10 41.60
C LYS A 255 -5.21 -14.99 42.50
N GLU A 256 -3.88 -14.87 42.64
CA GLU A 256 -3.25 -13.81 43.44
C GLU A 256 -3.61 -12.41 42.91
N LEU A 257 -3.59 -12.24 41.59
CA LEU A 257 -3.92 -10.97 40.93
C LEU A 257 -5.43 -10.74 40.77
N GLY A 258 -6.27 -11.73 41.10
CA GLY A 258 -7.73 -11.64 40.98
C GLY A 258 -8.22 -11.50 39.53
N ILE A 259 -7.53 -12.12 38.57
CA ILE A 259 -7.88 -12.07 37.14
C ILE A 259 -8.31 -13.45 36.63
N PRO A 260 -9.33 -13.53 35.76
CA PRO A 260 -9.84 -14.81 35.25
C PRO A 260 -8.93 -15.41 34.17
N ASP A 261 -8.29 -14.56 33.36
CA ASP A 261 -7.38 -14.92 32.28
C ASP A 261 -6.38 -13.78 31.98
N GLY A 262 -5.48 -14.03 31.01
CA GLY A 262 -4.47 -13.08 30.56
C GLY A 262 -4.88 -12.19 29.37
N ARG A 263 -6.17 -12.13 28.99
CA ARG A 263 -6.58 -11.42 27.77
C ARG A 263 -6.16 -9.94 27.83
N GLY A 264 -5.52 -9.47 26.77
CA GLY A 264 -5.05 -8.09 26.63
C GLY A 264 -3.80 -7.74 27.44
N LEU A 265 -3.41 -8.53 28.43
CA LEU A 265 -2.26 -8.24 29.30
C LEU A 265 -0.92 -8.33 28.57
N VAL A 266 -0.85 -9.06 27.45
CA VAL A 266 0.34 -9.13 26.58
C VAL A 266 0.83 -7.74 26.17
N ASN A 267 -0.09 -6.79 25.95
CA ASN A 267 0.26 -5.42 25.56
C ASN A 267 0.92 -4.60 26.69
N THR A 268 0.98 -5.12 27.92
CA THR A 268 1.81 -4.53 28.99
C THR A 268 3.29 -4.46 28.58
N PHE A 269 3.72 -5.36 27.70
CA PHE A 269 5.10 -5.43 27.20
C PHE A 269 5.31 -4.74 25.85
N ALA A 270 4.32 -4.02 25.34
CA ALA A 270 4.42 -3.34 24.05
C ALA A 270 5.36 -2.12 24.11
N ASN A 271 5.87 -1.70 22.95
CA ASN A 271 6.64 -0.47 22.76
C ASN A 271 7.97 -0.38 23.54
N ILE A 272 8.56 -1.51 23.93
CA ILE A 272 9.89 -1.55 24.50
C ILE A 272 10.92 -1.54 23.36
N GLU A 273 11.82 -0.55 23.35
CA GLU A 273 12.69 -0.24 22.21
C GLU A 273 13.57 -1.40 21.75
N ASP A 274 14.17 -2.12 22.69
CA ASP A 274 15.14 -3.19 22.46
C ASP A 274 14.48 -4.57 22.21
N HIS A 275 13.22 -4.75 22.63
CA HIS A 275 12.49 -6.03 22.56
C HIS A 275 11.40 -6.00 21.48
N TRP A 276 11.70 -6.51 20.28
CA TRP A 276 10.77 -6.45 19.13
C TRP A 276 9.68 -7.53 19.17
N CYS A 277 9.78 -8.50 20.07
CA CYS A 277 8.76 -9.53 20.25
C CYS A 277 8.39 -9.62 21.74
N TRP A 278 7.11 -9.77 22.04
CA TRP A 278 6.64 -9.97 23.39
C TRP A 278 5.57 -11.05 23.48
N ILE A 279 5.67 -11.86 24.53
CA ILE A 279 4.88 -13.09 24.67
C ILE A 279 4.28 -13.18 26.06
N LEU A 280 2.98 -13.45 26.14
CA LEU A 280 2.33 -13.84 27.38
C LEU A 280 1.89 -15.29 27.29
N PHE A 281 2.41 -16.12 28.20
CA PHE A 281 1.92 -17.47 28.41
C PHE A 281 0.90 -17.44 29.54
N SER A 282 -0.28 -18.02 29.37
CA SER A 282 -1.32 -18.02 30.40
C SER A 282 -1.95 -19.40 30.55
N ASP A 283 -2.04 -19.89 31.77
CA ASP A 283 -2.80 -21.12 32.04
C ASP A 283 -4.29 -20.90 31.75
N THR A 284 -4.90 -21.89 31.13
CA THR A 284 -6.35 -21.95 30.87
C THR A 284 -7.04 -22.87 31.88
N ALA A 285 -8.37 -22.79 31.97
CA ALA A 285 -9.15 -23.66 32.86
C ALA A 285 -9.09 -25.13 32.40
N GLU A 286 -8.87 -25.35 31.11
CA GLU A 286 -8.79 -26.66 30.43
C GLU A 286 -7.42 -27.33 30.58
N GLY A 287 -6.48 -26.74 31.32
CA GLY A 287 -5.13 -27.29 31.55
C GLY A 287 -4.17 -27.09 30.37
N MET A 288 -4.52 -26.25 29.40
CA MET A 288 -3.65 -25.80 28.33
C MET A 288 -2.94 -24.51 28.72
N VAL A 289 -1.81 -24.20 28.07
CA VAL A 289 -1.16 -22.88 28.13
C VAL A 289 -1.46 -22.14 26.85
N LYS A 290 -2.16 -21.01 26.96
CA LYS A 290 -2.37 -20.07 25.86
C LYS A 290 -1.14 -19.21 25.69
N CYS A 291 -0.65 -19.09 24.46
CA CYS A 291 0.47 -18.25 24.08
C CYS A 291 -0.06 -17.08 23.26
N ASP A 292 0.00 -15.87 23.80
CA ASP A 292 -0.32 -14.63 23.08
C ASP A 292 1.00 -14.00 22.57
N PHE A 293 1.18 -13.94 21.25
CA PHE A 293 2.36 -13.38 20.60
C PHE A 293 2.08 -12.00 20.02
N ARG A 294 3.03 -11.10 20.20
CA ARG A 294 3.00 -9.76 19.62
C ARG A 294 4.40 -9.33 19.22
N SER A 295 4.48 -8.43 18.26
CA SER A 295 5.77 -7.95 17.77
C SER A 295 5.68 -6.57 17.12
N ARG A 296 6.84 -5.94 17.00
CA ARG A 296 7.09 -4.78 16.14
C ARG A 296 7.82 -5.25 14.89
N ASP A 297 7.23 -5.07 13.71
CA ASP A 297 7.82 -5.34 12.40
C ASP A 297 8.29 -6.79 12.15
N VAL A 298 7.81 -7.78 12.93
CA VAL A 298 8.21 -9.19 12.79
C VAL A 298 7.00 -10.10 12.70
N SER A 299 6.93 -10.97 11.69
CA SER A 299 5.84 -11.95 11.56
C SER A 299 5.86 -13.00 12.69
N VAL A 300 5.03 -12.83 13.72
CA VAL A 300 4.79 -13.84 14.77
C VAL A 300 3.71 -14.85 14.37
N ARG A 301 3.03 -14.66 13.24
CA ARG A 301 2.11 -15.66 12.67
C ARG A 301 2.82 -17.00 12.45
N ASP A 302 4.02 -16.98 11.87
CA ASP A 302 4.74 -18.21 11.52
C ASP A 302 5.20 -18.97 12.77
N LEU A 303 5.56 -18.22 13.82
CA LEU A 303 5.82 -18.78 15.14
C LEU A 303 4.56 -19.44 15.70
N ALA A 304 3.41 -18.77 15.65
CA ALA A 304 2.15 -19.34 16.12
C ALA A 304 1.77 -20.63 15.37
N ILE A 305 1.88 -20.64 14.04
CA ILE A 305 1.58 -21.82 13.20
C ILE A 305 2.47 -23.00 13.59
N LYS A 306 3.77 -22.77 13.83
CA LYS A 306 4.71 -23.81 14.28
C LYS A 306 4.23 -24.53 15.55
N TYR A 307 3.56 -23.81 16.44
CA TYR A 307 3.03 -24.33 17.70
C TYR A 307 1.53 -24.62 17.66
N GLY A 308 0.96 -24.88 16.48
CA GLY A 308 -0.44 -25.30 16.33
C GLY A 308 -1.47 -24.17 16.44
N GLY A 309 -1.04 -22.93 16.26
CA GLY A 309 -1.86 -21.73 16.34
C GLY A 309 -2.01 -20.99 15.01
N GLY A 310 -2.25 -19.68 15.09
CA GLY A 310 -2.42 -18.79 13.95
C GLY A 310 -2.71 -17.35 14.38
N GLY A 311 -3.03 -16.48 13.43
CA GLY A 311 -3.40 -15.08 13.71
C GLY A 311 -2.90 -14.10 12.64
N HIS A 312 -2.67 -12.85 13.00
CA HIS A 312 -2.12 -11.81 12.12
C HIS A 312 -0.59 -11.76 12.18
N ILE A 313 0.02 -11.07 11.22
CA ILE A 313 1.48 -10.95 11.08
C ILE A 313 2.11 -10.50 12.41
N ASN A 314 1.63 -9.43 13.04
CA ASN A 314 2.21 -8.89 14.28
C ASN A 314 1.42 -9.25 15.56
N ALA A 315 0.38 -10.07 15.43
CA ALA A 315 -0.51 -10.43 16.52
C ALA A 315 -1.11 -11.81 16.29
N ALA A 316 -0.52 -12.83 16.92
CA ALA A 316 -0.91 -14.22 16.76
C ALA A 316 -1.01 -14.94 18.10
N GLY A 317 -1.51 -16.17 18.08
CA GLY A 317 -1.57 -16.99 19.29
C GLY A 317 -1.59 -18.48 19.00
N ALA A 318 -1.22 -19.27 20.00
CA ALA A 318 -1.23 -20.72 19.99
C ALA A 318 -1.70 -21.26 21.35
N SER A 319 -2.03 -22.54 21.41
CA SER A 319 -2.34 -23.24 22.65
C SER A 319 -1.50 -24.51 22.73
N ILE A 320 -0.70 -24.62 23.78
CA ILE A 320 0.21 -25.76 24.01
C ILE A 320 -0.26 -26.57 25.22
N SER A 321 -0.06 -27.88 25.18
CA SER A 321 -0.41 -28.78 26.28
C SER A 321 0.72 -29.01 27.29
N ASP A 322 1.96 -28.65 26.94
CA ASP A 322 3.13 -28.82 27.79
C ASP A 322 3.88 -27.49 27.98
N SER A 323 3.92 -27.00 29.22
CA SER A 323 4.63 -25.77 29.59
C SER A 323 6.15 -25.86 29.40
N LYS A 324 6.73 -27.06 29.25
CA LYS A 324 8.14 -27.23 28.89
C LYS A 324 8.48 -26.66 27.52
N LEU A 325 7.49 -26.50 26.63
CA LEU A 325 7.69 -25.89 25.31
C LEU A 325 7.91 -24.38 25.36
N ILE A 326 7.62 -23.70 26.49
CA ILE A 326 7.81 -22.26 26.66
C ILE A 326 9.24 -21.83 26.29
N LYS A 327 10.25 -22.59 26.76
CA LYS A 327 11.66 -22.28 26.46
C LYS A 327 11.94 -22.33 24.96
N ASN A 328 11.47 -23.36 24.26
CA ASN A 328 11.65 -23.52 22.81
C ASN A 328 10.97 -22.39 22.03
N ILE A 329 9.77 -21.99 22.47
CA ILE A 329 9.02 -20.89 21.86
C ILE A 329 9.78 -19.57 21.97
N VAL A 330 10.34 -19.27 23.14
CA VAL A 330 11.14 -18.05 23.37
C VAL A 330 12.41 -18.06 22.53
N GLU A 331 13.11 -19.19 22.44
CA GLU A 331 14.31 -19.35 21.60
C GLU A 331 14.00 -19.15 20.11
N ASP A 332 12.91 -19.75 19.61
CA ASP A 332 12.45 -19.56 18.23
C ASP A 332 12.08 -18.10 17.94
N ALA A 333 11.41 -17.44 18.88
CA ALA A 333 11.06 -16.03 18.77
C ALA A 333 12.30 -15.13 18.71
N ASP A 334 13.34 -15.44 19.49
CA ASP A 334 14.61 -14.69 19.48
C ASP A 334 15.33 -14.83 18.12
N VAL A 335 15.39 -16.04 17.57
CA VAL A 335 15.93 -16.32 16.23
C VAL A 335 15.14 -15.57 15.15
N LEU A 336 13.82 -15.58 15.25
CA LEU A 336 12.92 -14.88 14.33
C LEU A 336 13.21 -13.37 14.31
N VAL A 337 13.31 -12.73 15.48
CA VAL A 337 13.62 -11.30 15.58
C VAL A 337 15.03 -11.00 15.05
N LYS A 338 16.03 -11.81 15.41
CA LYS A 338 17.42 -11.63 14.91
C LYS A 338 17.47 -11.64 13.38
N ARG A 339 16.74 -12.56 12.74
CA ARG A 339 16.62 -12.61 11.28
C ARG A 339 15.97 -11.35 10.71
N ALA A 340 14.87 -10.89 11.29
CA ALA A 340 14.17 -9.69 10.84
C ALA A 340 15.01 -8.41 11.00
N LYS A 341 15.69 -8.23 12.15
CA LYS A 341 16.65 -7.13 12.38
C LYS A 341 17.74 -7.12 11.31
N ASN A 342 18.34 -8.27 11.03
CA ASN A 342 19.38 -8.39 9.99
C ASN A 342 18.86 -8.05 8.59
N GLN A 343 17.65 -8.51 8.25
CA GLN A 343 17.01 -8.17 6.97
C GLN A 343 16.74 -6.67 6.84
N LYS A 344 16.28 -6.01 7.92
CA LYS A 344 16.05 -4.57 7.94
C LYS A 344 17.34 -3.78 7.72
N ILE A 345 18.43 -4.17 8.41
CA ILE A 345 19.76 -3.56 8.21
C ILE A 345 20.24 -3.72 6.75
N ILE A 346 20.02 -4.88 6.13
CA ILE A 346 20.37 -5.10 4.73
C ILE A 346 19.54 -4.19 3.81
N ALA A 347 18.22 -4.09 4.04
CA ALA A 347 17.33 -3.24 3.27
C ALA A 347 17.69 -1.75 3.39
N GLU A 348 17.96 -1.26 4.61
CA GLU A 348 18.36 0.14 4.87
C GLU A 348 19.68 0.49 4.17
N LYS A 349 20.65 -0.44 4.17
CA LYS A 349 21.92 -0.27 3.43
C LYS A 349 21.70 -0.20 1.92
N GLN A 350 20.81 -1.04 1.39
CA GLN A 350 20.46 -1.03 -0.04
C GLN A 350 19.73 0.26 -0.44
N GLU A 351 18.78 0.71 0.38
CA GLU A 351 18.01 1.93 0.12
C GLU A 351 18.90 3.19 0.20
N SER A 352 19.80 3.24 1.18
CA SER A 352 20.78 4.34 1.32
C SER A 352 21.72 4.42 0.10
N SER A 353 22.17 3.27 -0.40
CA SER A 353 22.98 3.18 -1.62
C SER A 353 22.19 3.62 -2.86
N SER A 354 20.92 3.23 -2.97
CA SER A 354 20.02 3.66 -4.06
C SER A 354 19.79 5.16 -4.05
N ARG A 355 19.50 5.77 -2.88
CA ARG A 355 19.29 7.22 -2.76
C ARG A 355 20.56 8.01 -3.06
N PHE A 356 21.74 7.51 -2.67
CA PHE A 356 23.01 8.14 -3.01
C PHE A 356 23.25 8.15 -4.54
N ASN A 357 22.96 7.04 -5.21
CA ASN A 357 23.04 6.95 -6.67
C ASN A 357 22.03 7.85 -7.39
N GLU A 358 20.82 8.00 -6.84
CA GLU A 358 19.78 8.87 -7.38
C GLU A 358 20.12 10.36 -7.20
N MET A 359 20.65 10.75 -6.04
CA MET A 359 21.08 12.12 -5.77
C MET A 359 22.27 12.53 -6.66
N ARG A 360 23.22 11.61 -6.90
CA ARG A 360 24.33 11.83 -7.81
C ARG A 360 23.88 11.99 -9.27
N ARG A 361 22.95 11.15 -9.74
CA ARG A 361 22.35 11.30 -11.07
C ARG A 361 21.67 12.66 -11.24
N LYS A 362 20.98 13.13 -10.21
CA LYS A 362 20.31 14.43 -10.23
C LYS A 362 21.30 15.59 -10.33
N GLN A 363 22.42 15.51 -9.60
CA GLN A 363 23.52 16.48 -9.73
C GLN A 363 24.18 16.45 -11.12
N GLU A 364 24.34 15.26 -11.71
CA GLU A 364 24.88 15.09 -13.06
C GLU A 364 23.90 15.63 -14.13
N GLU A 365 22.58 15.42 -13.96
CA GLU A 365 21.54 15.99 -14.83
C GLU A 365 21.45 17.52 -14.73
N ASP A 366 21.53 18.08 -13.52
CA ASP A 366 21.52 19.54 -13.30
C ASP A 366 22.77 20.20 -13.91
N LEU A 367 23.94 19.56 -13.82
CA LEU A 367 25.17 20.00 -14.48
C LEU A 367 25.02 19.96 -16.02
N TYR A 368 24.45 18.88 -16.56
CA TYR A 368 24.23 18.73 -17.99
C TYR A 368 23.24 19.76 -18.54
N LEU A 369 22.17 20.07 -17.78
CA LEU A 369 21.20 21.11 -18.12
C LEU A 369 21.84 22.50 -18.11
N SER A 370 22.68 22.81 -17.12
CA SER A 370 23.38 24.11 -17.05
C SER A 370 24.31 24.34 -18.25
N GLN A 371 25.05 23.30 -18.66
CA GLN A 371 25.93 23.35 -19.83
C GLN A 371 25.12 23.44 -21.14
N TYR A 372 23.96 22.78 -21.20
CA TYR A 372 23.07 22.84 -22.36
C TYR A 372 22.42 24.22 -22.53
N GLU A 373 22.03 24.87 -21.44
CA GLU A 373 21.52 26.26 -21.46
C GLU A 373 22.59 27.26 -21.89
N GLU A 374 23.85 27.07 -21.48
CA GLU A 374 24.99 27.90 -21.90
C GLU A 374 25.30 27.74 -23.40
N ILE A 375 25.19 26.51 -23.93
CA ILE A 375 25.30 26.21 -25.37
C ILE A 375 24.13 26.83 -26.15
N LEU A 376 22.90 26.73 -25.65
CA LEU A 376 21.73 27.33 -26.29
C LEU A 376 21.78 28.86 -26.26
N SER A 377 22.27 29.47 -25.19
CA SER A 377 22.50 30.91 -25.08
C SER A 377 23.53 31.37 -26.12
N SER A 378 24.64 30.64 -26.22
CA SER A 378 25.71 30.92 -27.20
C SER A 378 25.24 30.73 -28.65
N ALA A 379 24.42 29.70 -28.89
CA ALA A 379 23.82 29.45 -30.21
C ALA A 379 22.76 30.50 -30.56
N LYS A 380 21.99 30.98 -29.58
CA LYS A 380 20.98 32.03 -29.78
C LYS A 380 21.65 33.38 -30.09
N ASP A 381 22.72 33.74 -29.36
CA ASP A 381 23.47 34.98 -29.63
C ASP A 381 24.15 34.93 -31.02
N PHE A 382 24.54 33.73 -31.48
CA PHE A 382 25.07 33.48 -32.81
C PHE A 382 24.00 33.60 -33.93
N VAL A 383 22.78 33.12 -33.69
CA VAL A 383 21.66 33.18 -34.64
C VAL A 383 21.05 34.59 -34.72
N ASP A 384 20.87 35.27 -33.57
CA ASP A 384 20.28 36.61 -33.50
C ASP A 384 21.18 37.67 -34.19
N LYS A 385 22.51 37.48 -34.18
CA LYS A 385 23.46 38.38 -34.86
C LYS A 385 23.47 38.28 -36.40
N ARG A 386 22.88 37.25 -37.02
CA ARG A 386 22.95 37.06 -38.48
C ARG A 386 21.64 36.92 -39.24
N ARG A 387 20.46 37.01 -38.59
CA ARG A 387 19.13 37.01 -39.26
C ARG A 387 19.00 35.97 -40.40
N LEU A 388 19.30 34.71 -40.12
CA LEU A 388 19.15 33.62 -41.08
C LEU A 388 18.24 32.53 -40.49
N TYR A 389 17.01 32.49 -41.00
CA TYR A 389 15.97 31.44 -40.97
C TYR A 389 14.86 31.47 -39.90
N ASP A 390 13.68 31.04 -40.38
CA ASP A 390 12.35 31.08 -39.76
C ASP A 390 12.14 29.94 -38.75
N PHE A 391 11.97 30.32 -37.48
CA PHE A 391 11.90 29.44 -36.30
C PHE A 391 10.66 28.52 -36.29
N ASP A 392 9.56 28.95 -36.92
CA ASP A 392 8.28 28.22 -36.91
C ASP A 392 8.35 26.89 -37.67
N SER A 393 9.25 26.79 -38.64
CA SER A 393 9.50 25.57 -39.42
C SER A 393 10.16 24.46 -38.58
N ILE A 394 11.07 24.84 -37.67
CA ILE A 394 11.82 23.91 -36.81
C ILE A 394 10.91 23.33 -35.74
N GLU A 395 10.06 24.15 -35.12
CA GLU A 395 9.12 23.69 -34.10
C GLU A 395 8.10 22.68 -34.66
N LYS A 396 7.62 22.92 -35.89
CA LYS A 396 6.66 22.05 -36.57
C LYS A 396 7.26 20.71 -36.98
N ARG A 397 8.56 20.67 -37.33
CA ARG A 397 9.30 19.42 -37.59
C ARG A 397 9.51 18.62 -36.31
N ASN A 398 9.88 19.26 -35.21
CA ASN A 398 10.09 18.59 -33.92
C ASN A 398 8.81 17.93 -33.39
N LYS A 399 7.65 18.58 -33.53
CA LYS A 399 6.34 18.01 -33.17
C LYS A 399 5.97 16.76 -34.00
N ARG A 400 6.38 16.69 -35.28
CA ARG A 400 6.17 15.49 -36.13
C ARG A 400 7.07 14.32 -35.72
N THR A 401 8.31 14.58 -35.35
CA THR A 401 9.24 13.54 -34.89
C THR A 401 8.76 12.88 -33.60
N LEU A 402 8.27 13.68 -32.64
CA LEU A 402 7.66 13.18 -31.39
C LEU A 402 6.46 12.25 -31.65
N ALA A 403 5.57 12.62 -32.58
CA ALA A 403 4.41 11.78 -32.93
C ALA A 403 4.80 10.45 -33.59
N LEU A 404 5.90 10.43 -34.36
CA LEU A 404 6.42 9.21 -34.99
C LEU A 404 7.01 8.24 -33.95
N MET A 405 7.78 8.76 -32.99
CA MET A 405 8.37 7.97 -31.91
C MET A 405 7.30 7.33 -31.01
N GLU A 406 6.19 8.04 -30.76
CA GLU A 406 5.08 7.52 -29.96
C GLU A 406 4.30 6.40 -30.68
N LYS A 407 4.21 6.48 -32.01
CA LYS A 407 3.63 5.42 -32.84
C LYS A 407 4.48 4.15 -32.86
N GLU A 408 5.81 4.28 -32.94
CA GLU A 408 6.73 3.14 -32.85
C GLU A 408 6.71 2.47 -31.47
N ARG A 409 6.61 3.26 -30.39
CA ARG A 409 6.50 2.73 -29.02
C ARG A 409 5.30 1.79 -28.86
N LYS A 410 4.12 2.22 -29.31
CA LYS A 410 2.88 1.42 -29.28
C LYS A 410 2.97 0.14 -30.12
N GLN A 411 3.76 0.15 -31.19
CA GLN A 411 3.99 -1.04 -32.03
C GLN A 411 4.87 -2.07 -31.31
N ARG A 412 5.96 -1.63 -30.65
CA ARG A 412 6.84 -2.50 -29.87
C ARG A 412 6.13 -3.13 -28.65
N GLU A 413 5.26 -2.38 -27.99
CA GLU A 413 4.44 -2.89 -26.87
C GLU A 413 3.46 -3.99 -27.31
N LYS A 414 2.83 -3.85 -28.49
CA LYS A 414 1.97 -4.91 -29.08
C LYS A 414 2.77 -6.17 -29.43
N GLU A 415 3.99 -6.03 -29.94
CA GLU A 415 4.87 -7.15 -30.26
C GLU A 415 5.37 -7.87 -28.99
N ALA A 416 5.69 -7.12 -27.93
CA ALA A 416 6.06 -7.68 -26.62
C ALA A 416 4.89 -8.45 -25.97
N MET A 417 3.66 -7.95 -26.07
CA MET A 417 2.46 -8.67 -25.60
C MET A 417 2.19 -9.96 -26.37
N LYS A 418 2.44 -9.99 -27.69
CA LYS A 418 2.38 -11.23 -28.48
C LYS A 418 3.42 -12.26 -28.03
N ARG A 419 4.66 -11.83 -27.71
CA ARG A 419 5.72 -12.70 -27.19
C ARG A 419 5.43 -13.23 -25.77
N LYS A 420 4.69 -12.48 -24.95
CA LYS A 420 4.28 -12.91 -23.60
C LYS A 420 3.16 -13.96 -23.64
N LYS A 421 2.25 -13.89 -24.62
CA LYS A 421 1.18 -14.89 -24.82
C LYS A 421 1.66 -16.21 -25.45
N SER A 422 2.83 -16.26 -26.08
CA SER A 422 3.43 -17.50 -26.62
C SER A 422 4.25 -18.29 -25.59
N ARG A 423 4.37 -17.83 -24.34
CA ARG A 423 5.12 -18.46 -23.24
C ARG A 423 4.25 -19.11 -22.16
N ILE A 424 2.95 -19.33 -22.45
CA ILE A 424 2.04 -20.06 -21.56
C ILE A 424 1.43 -21.21 -22.36
N ARG A 425 2.20 -22.30 -22.50
CA ARG A 425 1.68 -23.66 -22.65
C ARG A 425 2.43 -24.53 -21.64
N ARG A 426 1.65 -25.39 -20.99
CA ARG A 426 1.92 -26.09 -19.73
C ARG A 426 2.96 -27.22 -19.87
N ASP A 427 3.49 -27.58 -18.70
CA ASP A 427 4.25 -28.78 -18.32
C ASP A 427 5.76 -28.76 -18.58
N ASP A 428 6.49 -27.99 -17.77
CA ASP A 428 7.96 -28.04 -17.69
C ASP A 428 8.41 -29.11 -16.68
N THR A 429 9.35 -29.95 -17.09
CA THR A 429 9.88 -31.08 -16.32
C THR A 429 10.98 -30.65 -15.33
N PRO A 430 11.37 -31.50 -14.34
CA PRO A 430 12.45 -31.17 -13.41
C PRO A 430 13.79 -30.79 -14.08
N GLU A 431 14.09 -31.34 -15.27
CA GLU A 431 15.23 -30.92 -16.09
C GLU A 431 15.14 -29.48 -16.58
N ASP A 432 13.93 -28.97 -16.87
CA ASP A 432 13.72 -27.60 -17.35
C ASP A 432 13.93 -26.58 -16.22
N ILE A 433 13.52 -26.91 -14.99
CA ILE A 433 13.79 -26.10 -13.80
C ILE A 433 15.29 -26.06 -13.48
N LYS A 434 16.00 -27.17 -13.70
CA LYS A 434 17.46 -27.23 -13.54
C LYS A 434 18.18 -26.36 -14.58
N ARG A 435 17.77 -26.41 -15.85
CA ARG A 435 18.30 -25.52 -16.91
C ARG A 435 18.02 -24.04 -16.64
N MET A 436 16.85 -23.71 -16.11
CA MET A 436 16.52 -22.32 -15.73
C MET A 436 17.39 -21.82 -14.57
N ARG A 437 17.69 -22.67 -13.59
CA ARG A 437 18.61 -22.33 -12.49
C ARG A 437 20.05 -22.19 -12.97
N GLU A 438 20.51 -23.08 -13.84
CA GLU A 438 21.84 -23.00 -14.44
C GLU A 438 22.01 -21.75 -15.34
N GLN A 439 20.95 -21.34 -16.06
CA GLN A 439 20.94 -20.07 -16.80
C GLN A 439 20.92 -18.84 -15.91
N GLN A 440 20.32 -18.92 -14.72
CA GLN A 440 20.31 -17.84 -13.74
C GLN A 440 21.70 -17.67 -13.11
N THR A 441 22.38 -18.77 -12.77
CA THR A 441 23.77 -18.76 -12.30
C THR A 441 24.78 -18.38 -13.39
N TYR A 442 24.49 -18.67 -14.67
CA TYR A 442 25.28 -18.20 -15.81
C TYR A 442 25.13 -16.68 -16.05
N ASN A 443 23.94 -16.10 -15.79
CA ASN A 443 23.72 -14.66 -15.89
C ASN A 443 24.29 -13.88 -14.68
N GLU A 444 24.38 -14.50 -13.50
CA GLU A 444 25.01 -13.90 -12.31
C GLU A 444 26.54 -13.91 -12.38
N ASN A 445 27.16 -14.79 -13.18
CA ASN A 445 28.62 -14.85 -13.39
C ASN A 445 29.11 -14.18 -14.68
N LYS A 446 28.22 -13.52 -15.43
CA LYS A 446 28.62 -12.72 -16.59
C LYS A 446 28.97 -11.30 -16.13
N VAL A 447 30.16 -11.16 -15.53
CA VAL A 447 30.87 -9.88 -15.48
C VAL A 447 30.84 -9.33 -16.91
N THR A 448 30.06 -8.28 -17.12
CA THR A 448 29.88 -7.73 -18.45
C THR A 448 31.19 -7.08 -18.86
N ILE A 449 31.54 -7.21 -20.13
CA ILE A 449 32.71 -6.59 -20.76
C ILE A 449 32.73 -5.06 -20.50
N GLU A 450 31.59 -4.47 -20.16
CA GLU A 450 31.42 -3.09 -19.68
C GLU A 450 32.12 -2.83 -18.34
N GLU A 451 32.12 -3.76 -17.38
CA GLU A 451 32.85 -3.60 -16.10
C GLU A 451 34.37 -3.77 -16.28
N LEU A 452 34.80 -4.61 -17.23
CA LEU A 452 36.21 -4.75 -17.62
C LEU A 452 36.72 -3.56 -18.48
N TYR A 453 35.84 -2.88 -19.22
CA TYR A 453 36.14 -1.60 -19.90
C TYR A 453 36.17 -0.42 -18.92
N PHE A 454 35.33 -0.45 -17.89
CA PHE A 454 35.26 0.60 -16.86
C PHE A 454 36.52 0.64 -15.97
N GLN A 455 37.14 -0.51 -15.72
CA GLN A 455 38.41 -0.59 -14.97
C GLN A 455 39.66 -0.21 -15.78
N LYS A 456 39.60 -0.18 -17.12
CA LYS A 456 40.78 0.07 -17.99
C LYS A 456 40.83 1.47 -18.65
N SER A 457 39.83 2.31 -18.46
CA SER A 457 39.72 3.65 -19.09
C SER A 457 39.97 4.82 -18.13
N HIS A 458 40.67 4.58 -17.01
CA HIS A 458 41.18 5.63 -16.12
C HIS A 458 42.46 6.31 -16.65
N GLU A 459 42.43 6.76 -17.91
CA GLU A 459 43.20 7.92 -18.34
C GLU A 459 42.19 8.97 -18.80
N LYS A 460 42.15 10.11 -18.10
CA LYS A 460 41.31 11.25 -18.46
C LYS A 460 41.53 11.58 -19.94
N LEU A 461 40.52 11.36 -20.78
CA LEU A 461 40.46 11.96 -22.11
C LEU A 461 40.31 13.47 -21.90
N ASP A 462 41.43 14.17 -22.02
CA ASP A 462 41.53 15.62 -21.94
C ASP A 462 40.89 16.23 -23.19
N PHE A 463 39.58 16.45 -23.15
CA PHE A 463 38.79 16.97 -24.28
C PHE A 463 39.27 18.35 -24.73
N ASP A 464 39.85 19.15 -23.83
CA ASP A 464 40.38 20.48 -24.12
C ASP A 464 41.53 20.44 -25.15
N LYS A 465 42.21 19.29 -25.27
CA LYS A 465 43.24 19.08 -26.31
C LYS A 465 42.69 18.88 -27.72
N TYR A 466 41.43 18.46 -27.86
CA TYR A 466 40.82 18.12 -29.15
C TYR A 466 39.87 19.19 -29.69
N VAL A 467 39.43 20.12 -28.83
CA VAL A 467 38.58 21.27 -29.21
C VAL A 467 39.21 22.10 -30.34
N PRO A 468 40.51 22.50 -30.28
CA PRO A 468 41.10 23.30 -31.36
C PRO A 468 41.11 22.55 -32.71
N PHE A 469 41.25 21.22 -32.68
CA PHE A 469 41.28 20.37 -33.86
C PHE A 469 39.89 20.22 -34.50
N ILE A 470 38.84 20.14 -33.68
CA ILE A 470 37.44 20.10 -34.15
C ILE A 470 37.03 21.47 -34.70
N GLU A 471 37.43 22.56 -34.06
CA GLU A 471 37.21 23.92 -34.56
C GLU A 471 37.92 24.16 -35.90
N GLU A 472 39.17 23.71 -36.05
CA GLU A 472 39.92 23.82 -37.31
C GLU A 472 39.26 23.01 -38.44
N ILE A 473 38.74 21.81 -38.15
CA ILE A 473 38.00 21.00 -39.14
C ILE A 473 36.70 21.70 -39.56
N ILE A 474 35.96 22.27 -38.62
CA ILE A 474 34.71 22.98 -38.91
C ILE A 474 34.99 24.25 -39.73
N VAL A 475 36.03 25.02 -39.38
CA VAL A 475 36.42 26.22 -40.11
C VAL A 475 36.88 25.88 -41.52
N ASN A 476 37.68 24.82 -41.71
CA ASN A 476 38.14 24.40 -43.04
C ASN A 476 37.00 23.86 -43.92
N ILE A 477 35.98 23.21 -43.35
CA ILE A 477 34.77 22.79 -44.08
C ILE A 477 33.92 24.01 -44.49
N LEU A 478 33.82 25.01 -43.62
CA LEU A 478 33.00 26.21 -43.86
C LEU A 478 33.68 27.27 -44.75
N THR A 479 35.00 27.18 -44.98
CA THR A 479 35.78 28.16 -45.75
C THR A 479 36.35 27.62 -47.06
N ALA A 480 36.14 26.34 -47.38
CA ALA A 480 36.50 25.77 -48.68
C ALA A 480 35.68 26.43 -49.81
N PRO A 481 36.30 26.78 -50.97
CA PRO A 481 35.57 27.36 -52.09
C PRO A 481 34.44 26.43 -52.58
N PRO A 482 33.30 26.96 -53.08
CA PRO A 482 32.06 26.20 -53.25
C PRO A 482 32.04 25.12 -54.35
N TYR A 483 33.18 24.81 -54.95
CA TYR A 483 33.24 23.97 -56.14
C TYR A 483 34.38 22.97 -55.99
N GLU A 484 34.06 21.77 -55.46
CA GLU A 484 34.71 20.46 -55.72
C GLU A 484 34.50 19.41 -54.60
N VAL A 485 33.33 19.39 -53.94
CA VAL A 485 32.90 18.20 -53.18
C VAL A 485 31.43 17.96 -53.49
N LYS A 486 31.13 16.99 -54.34
CA LYS A 486 29.74 16.75 -54.77
C LYS A 486 29.00 15.76 -53.89
N ASP A 487 29.70 14.87 -53.18
CA ASP A 487 29.08 13.90 -52.29
C ASP A 487 29.96 13.51 -51.09
N SER A 488 29.35 12.76 -50.15
CA SER A 488 30.00 12.31 -48.91
C SER A 488 31.18 11.36 -49.12
N THR A 489 31.32 10.76 -50.30
CA THR A 489 32.38 9.80 -50.62
C THR A 489 33.65 10.54 -51.02
N GLU A 490 33.55 11.56 -51.87
CA GLU A 490 34.68 12.44 -52.23
C GLU A 490 35.27 13.16 -51.00
N LEU A 491 34.41 13.60 -50.08
CA LEU A 491 34.86 14.25 -48.85
C LEU A 491 35.69 13.30 -47.97
N LYS A 492 35.24 12.04 -47.83
CA LYS A 492 35.97 11.02 -47.06
C LYS A 492 37.32 10.69 -47.69
N ASP A 493 37.38 10.60 -49.02
CA ASP A 493 38.63 10.34 -49.73
C ASP A 493 39.60 11.53 -49.68
N TYR A 494 39.11 12.77 -49.76
CA TYR A 494 39.92 13.97 -49.55
C TYR A 494 40.53 14.01 -48.14
N LEU A 495 39.73 13.72 -47.11
CA LEU A 495 40.17 13.71 -45.71
C LEU A 495 41.18 12.59 -45.43
N LYS A 496 40.95 11.39 -45.97
CA LYS A 496 41.91 10.28 -45.93
C LYS A 496 43.21 10.62 -46.64
N LYS A 497 43.14 11.19 -47.86
CA LYS A 497 44.31 11.53 -48.68
C LYS A 497 45.19 12.58 -48.02
N ASN A 498 44.59 13.54 -47.30
CA ASN A 498 45.30 14.57 -46.55
C ASN A 498 45.65 14.17 -45.10
N LYS A 499 45.45 12.90 -44.72
CA LYS A 499 45.76 12.34 -43.39
C LYS A 499 45.14 13.12 -42.21
N VAL A 500 43.95 13.70 -42.42
CA VAL A 500 43.17 14.32 -41.35
C VAL A 500 42.48 13.19 -40.56
N GLY A 501 42.77 13.07 -39.26
CA GLY A 501 42.79 11.79 -38.54
C GLY A 501 41.46 11.17 -38.09
N GLY A 502 41.50 9.83 -37.91
CA GLY A 502 40.73 9.00 -36.97
C GLY A 502 39.28 8.63 -37.33
N ASP A 503 38.92 7.34 -37.21
CA ASP A 503 37.57 6.80 -37.45
C ASP A 503 36.46 7.51 -36.65
N LEU A 504 36.81 8.14 -35.53
CA LEU A 504 35.89 8.92 -34.71
C LEU A 504 35.49 10.25 -35.37
N ALA A 505 36.41 10.94 -36.05
CA ALA A 505 36.09 12.17 -36.79
C ALA A 505 35.22 11.87 -38.02
N ILE A 506 35.50 10.75 -38.70
CA ILE A 506 34.67 10.25 -39.81
C ILE A 506 33.27 9.89 -39.30
N GLY A 507 33.14 9.25 -38.12
CA GLY A 507 31.86 8.92 -37.52
C GLY A 507 31.02 10.13 -37.07
N ILE A 508 31.68 11.19 -36.59
CA ILE A 508 31.00 12.45 -36.22
C ILE A 508 30.53 13.20 -37.47
N ILE A 509 31.35 13.22 -38.54
CA ILE A 509 30.97 13.80 -39.84
C ILE A 509 29.83 13.00 -40.48
N ASP A 510 29.85 11.66 -40.41
CA ASP A 510 28.76 10.81 -40.89
C ASP A 510 27.45 11.05 -40.15
N SER A 511 27.51 11.33 -38.84
CA SER A 511 26.33 11.68 -38.04
C SER A 511 25.78 13.07 -38.37
N LEU A 512 26.67 14.02 -38.71
CA LEU A 512 26.31 15.38 -39.14
C LEU A 512 25.71 15.38 -40.56
N ILE A 513 26.30 14.63 -41.49
CA ILE A 513 25.79 14.45 -42.87
C ILE A 513 24.47 13.69 -42.86
N ALA A 514 24.29 12.67 -42.01
CA ALA A 514 23.01 11.96 -41.90
C ALA A 514 21.87 12.83 -41.33
N ARG A 515 22.20 13.91 -40.61
CA ARG A 515 21.23 14.86 -40.03
C ARG A 515 20.89 16.02 -40.97
N VAL A 516 21.83 16.42 -41.83
CA VAL A 516 21.59 17.39 -42.89
C VAL A 516 21.42 16.61 -44.19
N LYS A 517 20.19 16.23 -44.53
CA LYS A 517 19.91 15.79 -45.91
C LYS A 517 20.27 16.94 -46.85
N LEU A 518 21.44 16.87 -47.46
CA LEU A 518 21.77 17.66 -48.65
C LEU A 518 20.78 17.21 -49.72
N ASP A 519 19.85 18.09 -50.07
CA ASP A 519 18.97 17.91 -51.23
C ASP A 519 19.83 18.13 -52.48
N GLU A 520 19.83 17.19 -53.42
CA GLU A 520 20.53 17.30 -54.72
C GLU A 520 19.80 18.25 -55.69
N SER A 521 19.58 19.51 -55.28
CA SER A 521 19.09 20.59 -56.16
C SER A 521 19.83 21.90 -55.96
#